data_AF-A0A3B3HV30-F1
#
_entry.id   AF-A0A3B3HV30-F1
#
_cell.length_a   1.000
_cell.length_b   1.000
_cell.length_c   1.000
_cell.angle_alpha   90.00
_cell.angle_beta   90.00
_cell.angle_gamma   90.00
#
_symmetry.space_group_name_H-M   'P 1'
#
loop_
_entity.id
_entity.type
_entity.pdbx_description
1 polymer ?
#
loop_
_entity_poly.entity_id
_entity_poly.type
_entity_poly.pdbx_seq_one_letter_code
_entity_poly.pdbx_strand_id
1 'polypeptide(L)'
;MKEPALIAAALLLLLPAALTQNFDPAPIQIVVKNSFLEEEPLAFNSHVAHRGILLGAMRTLMDSDTNFKFTYREDPNYGPHLESINGLAGKDADQTYWELLVMKPDGAITRPDVGEQKSTLVPNILS
;
A
#
# COMPACT_ATOMS: atom_id res chain seq x y z
N MET A 1 -26.50 17.11 -51.05
CA MET A 1 -25.33 17.26 -50.16
C MET A 1 -25.82 17.25 -48.72
N LYS A 2 -25.79 16.12 -48.00
CA LYS A 2 -26.16 16.06 -46.57
C LYS A 2 -25.75 14.74 -45.90
N GLU A 3 -24.48 14.33 -45.96
CA GLU A 3 -24.02 13.14 -45.23
C GLU A 3 -22.66 13.21 -44.48
N PRO A 4 -22.16 14.36 -44.00
CA PRO A 4 -21.06 14.34 -43.03
C PRO A 4 -21.52 14.06 -41.58
N ALA A 5 -22.80 14.28 -41.27
CA ALA A 5 -23.30 14.23 -39.88
C ALA A 5 -23.51 12.80 -39.34
N LEU A 6 -23.85 11.83 -40.19
CA LEU A 6 -24.12 10.44 -39.78
C LEU A 6 -22.83 9.70 -39.40
N ILE A 7 -21.72 9.98 -40.09
CA ILE A 7 -20.42 9.37 -39.82
C ILE A 7 -19.85 9.86 -38.48
N ALA A 8 -20.01 11.16 -38.17
CA ALA A 8 -19.57 11.72 -36.89
C ALA A 8 -20.34 11.14 -35.70
N ALA A 9 -21.65 10.92 -35.84
CA ALA A 9 -22.48 10.29 -34.80
C ALA A 9 -22.11 8.81 -34.58
N ALA A 10 -21.79 8.06 -35.65
CA ALA A 10 -21.33 6.68 -35.55
C ALA A 10 -19.95 6.56 -34.88
N LEU A 11 -19.05 7.52 -35.12
CA LEU A 11 -17.74 7.57 -34.46
C LEU A 11 -17.84 7.89 -32.96
N LEU A 12 -18.78 8.76 -32.58
CA LEU A 12 -19.07 9.08 -31.17
C LEU A 12 -19.65 7.89 -30.38
N LEU A 13 -20.41 7.01 -31.04
CA LEU A 13 -20.98 5.80 -30.44
C LEU A 13 -19.95 4.67 -30.24
N LEU A 14 -18.78 4.74 -30.89
CA LEU A 14 -17.69 3.76 -30.78
C LEU A 14 -16.67 4.11 -29.68
N LEU A 15 -16.71 5.33 -29.13
CA LEU A 15 -15.82 5.79 -28.05
C LEU A 15 -15.96 5.04 -26.70
N PRO A 16 -17.13 4.52 -26.27
CA PRO A 16 -17.25 3.89 -24.96
C PRO A 16 -16.39 2.63 -24.81
N ALA A 17 -16.15 1.90 -25.91
CA ALA A 17 -15.39 0.64 -25.90
C ALA A 17 -13.87 0.85 -25.92
N ALA A 18 -13.39 2.04 -26.29
CA ALA A 18 -11.95 2.33 -26.39
C ALA A 18 -11.35 2.90 -25.08
N LEU A 19 -12.18 3.21 -24.08
CA LEU A 19 -11.76 3.88 -22.84
C LEU A 19 -12.07 3.04 -21.58
N THR A 20 -12.03 1.72 -21.67
CA THR A 20 -12.08 0.88 -20.46
C THR A 20 -10.77 1.05 -19.69
N GLN A 21 -10.75 1.97 -18.72
CA GLN A 21 -9.63 2.09 -17.80
C GLN A 21 -9.56 0.80 -16.96
N ASN A 22 -8.36 0.25 -16.83
CA ASN A 22 -8.15 -0.93 -15.98
C ASN A 22 -8.17 -0.49 -14.51
N PHE A 23 -9.19 -0.94 -13.78
CA PHE A 23 -9.37 -0.68 -12.35
C PHE A 23 -9.05 -1.91 -11.47
N ASP A 24 -8.42 -2.94 -12.05
CA ASP A 24 -8.05 -4.15 -11.34
C ASP A 24 -7.11 -3.82 -10.16
N PRO A 25 -7.34 -4.44 -8.98
CA PRO A 25 -6.42 -4.32 -7.87
C PRO A 25 -5.01 -4.79 -8.24
N ALA A 26 -4.00 -4.02 -7.85
CA ALA A 26 -2.59 -4.37 -8.03
C ALA A 26 -2.11 -5.27 -6.88
N PRO A 27 -1.44 -6.39 -7.15
CA PRO A 27 -0.88 -7.22 -6.10
C PRO A 27 0.22 -6.50 -5.33
N ILE A 28 0.26 -6.73 -4.02
CA ILE A 28 1.32 -6.26 -3.13
C ILE A 28 1.71 -7.39 -2.16
N GLN A 29 3.00 -7.47 -1.85
CA GLN A 29 3.49 -8.26 -0.74
C GLN A 29 3.90 -7.31 0.39
N ILE A 30 3.36 -7.55 1.58
CA ILE A 30 3.71 -6.83 2.81
C ILE A 30 4.65 -7.73 3.59
N VAL A 31 5.86 -7.23 3.85
CA VAL A 31 6.88 -7.95 4.62
C VAL A 31 7.06 -7.25 5.96
N VAL A 32 6.89 -8.00 7.04
CA VAL A 32 7.07 -7.56 8.42
C VAL A 32 8.36 -8.15 8.93
N LYS A 33 9.33 -7.28 9.23
CA LYS A 33 10.62 -7.68 9.80
C LYS A 33 10.81 -7.03 11.15
N ASN A 34 11.13 -7.83 12.16
CA ASN A 34 11.67 -7.30 13.41
C ASN A 34 13.19 -7.19 13.27
N SER A 35 13.76 -5.98 13.36
CA SER A 35 15.21 -5.78 13.23
C SER A 35 15.98 -6.06 14.52
N PHE A 36 15.29 -6.25 15.65
CA PHE A 36 15.89 -6.55 16.94
C PHE A 36 16.02 -8.06 17.21
N LEU A 37 15.24 -8.88 16.50
CA LEU A 37 15.24 -10.34 16.65
C LEU A 37 15.85 -10.97 15.39
N GLU A 38 16.62 -12.04 15.57
CA GLU A 38 17.10 -12.88 14.46
C GLU A 38 16.00 -13.84 13.98
N GLU A 39 14.82 -13.30 13.71
CA GLU A 39 13.67 -14.04 13.22
C GLU A 39 13.52 -13.87 11.70
N GLU A 40 13.01 -14.92 11.05
CA GLU A 40 12.66 -14.84 9.64
C GLU A 40 11.52 -13.83 9.41
N PRO A 41 11.65 -12.92 8.43
CA PRO A 41 10.59 -11.98 8.11
C PRO A 41 9.28 -12.67 7.71
N LEU A 42 8.16 -12.14 8.17
CA LEU A 42 6.84 -12.61 7.78
C LEU A 42 6.39 -11.92 6.49
N ALA A 43 6.00 -12.70 5.48
CA ALA A 43 5.53 -12.18 4.20
C ALA A 43 4.05 -12.51 3.99
N PHE A 44 3.26 -11.49 3.68
CA PHE A 44 1.82 -11.59 3.45
C PHE A 44 1.48 -11.04 2.06
N ASN A 45 0.61 -11.73 1.34
CA ASN A 45 0.15 -11.28 0.03
C ASN A 45 -1.21 -10.60 0.17
N SER A 46 -1.37 -9.45 -0.47
CA SER A 46 -2.61 -8.68 -0.50
C SER A 46 -2.73 -7.99 -1.86
N HIS A 47 -3.71 -7.11 -1.98
CA HIS A 47 -3.88 -6.26 -3.14
C HIS A 47 -4.22 -4.83 -2.73
N VAL A 48 -3.79 -3.88 -3.56
CA VAL A 48 -4.12 -2.47 -3.44
C VAL A 48 -5.12 -2.15 -4.55
N ALA A 49 -6.28 -1.59 -4.20
CA ALA A 49 -7.23 -1.11 -5.21
C ALA A 49 -6.58 -0.08 -6.15
N HIS A 50 -7.16 0.16 -7.32
CA HIS A 50 -6.68 1.23 -8.21
C HIS A 50 -6.64 2.57 -7.45
N ARG A 51 -5.47 3.24 -7.42
CA ARG A 51 -5.18 4.45 -6.61
C ARG A 51 -5.34 4.29 -5.10
N GLY A 52 -5.45 3.05 -4.62
CA GLY A 52 -5.46 2.73 -3.21
C GLY A 52 -4.08 2.94 -2.57
N ILE A 53 -4.09 2.91 -1.25
CA ILE A 53 -2.93 3.21 -0.40
C ILE A 53 -2.58 1.98 0.44
N LEU A 54 -1.38 1.93 1.01
CA LEU A 54 -0.92 0.80 1.81
C LEU A 54 -1.89 0.46 2.96
N LEU A 55 -2.44 1.48 3.64
CA LEU A 55 -3.40 1.29 4.72
C LEU A 55 -4.62 0.46 4.27
N GLY A 56 -5.09 0.67 3.04
CA GLY A 56 -6.18 -0.12 2.46
C GLY A 56 -5.80 -1.59 2.31
N ALA A 57 -4.61 -1.89 1.79
CA ALA A 57 -4.13 -3.26 1.66
C ALA A 57 -3.88 -3.95 3.02
N MET A 58 -3.41 -3.20 4.02
CA MET A 58 -3.26 -3.71 5.39
C MET A 58 -4.63 -4.03 6.01
N ARG A 59 -5.66 -3.17 5.81
CA ARG A 59 -7.03 -3.44 6.29
C ARG A 59 -7.60 -4.70 5.64
N THR A 60 -7.51 -4.81 4.31
CA THR A 60 -7.93 -6.03 3.60
C THR A 60 -7.22 -7.26 4.15
N LEU A 61 -5.92 -7.17 4.38
CA LEU A 61 -5.14 -8.28 4.92
C LEU A 61 -5.57 -8.65 6.35
N MET A 62 -5.84 -7.66 7.21
CA MET A 62 -6.32 -7.89 8.57
C MET A 62 -7.67 -8.61 8.61
N ASP A 63 -8.54 -8.30 7.64
CA ASP A 63 -9.86 -8.91 7.49
C ASP A 63 -9.76 -10.36 6.97
N SER A 64 -8.80 -10.64 6.09
CA SER A 64 -8.66 -11.96 5.44
C SER A 64 -7.72 -12.94 6.15
N ASP A 65 -6.75 -12.45 6.93
CA ASP A 65 -5.72 -13.26 7.59
C ASP A 65 -5.70 -13.00 9.10
N THR A 66 -5.99 -14.03 9.89
CA THR A 66 -5.99 -13.94 11.35
C THR A 66 -4.59 -13.70 11.94
N ASN A 67 -3.54 -14.02 11.20
CA ASN A 67 -2.14 -13.84 11.61
C ASN A 67 -1.59 -12.45 11.28
N PHE A 68 -2.39 -11.61 10.63
CA PHE A 68 -2.06 -10.21 10.41
C PHE A 68 -2.99 -9.31 11.21
N LYS A 69 -2.43 -8.61 12.19
CA LYS A 69 -3.13 -7.59 12.98
C LYS A 69 -2.26 -6.35 13.02
N PHE A 70 -2.88 -5.18 12.94
CA PHE A 70 -2.16 -3.93 13.10
C PHE A 70 -3.06 -2.89 13.76
N THR A 71 -2.44 -1.91 14.40
CA THR A 71 -3.12 -0.73 14.94
C THR A 71 -2.43 0.53 14.42
N TYR A 72 -3.20 1.59 14.27
CA TYR A 72 -2.70 2.88 13.83
C TYR A 72 -3.54 3.98 14.49
N ARG A 73 -2.96 5.16 14.60
CA ARG A 73 -3.62 6.38 15.07
C ARG A 73 -3.70 7.37 13.93
N GLU A 74 -4.81 8.08 13.83
CA GLU A 74 -4.91 9.23 12.92
C GLU A 74 -4.22 10.44 13.53
N ASP A 75 -3.27 11.03 12.81
CA ASP A 75 -2.71 12.34 13.11
C ASP A 75 -3.31 13.40 12.17
N PRO A 76 -3.82 14.52 12.70
CA PRO A 76 -4.50 15.54 11.88
C PRO A 76 -3.56 16.24 10.88
N ASN A 77 -2.25 16.21 11.08
CA ASN A 77 -1.26 16.85 10.22
C ASN A 77 -0.56 15.85 9.28
N TYR A 78 -0.41 14.61 9.71
CA TYR A 78 0.42 13.61 9.02
C TYR A 78 -0.35 12.39 8.53
N GLY A 79 -1.61 12.22 8.92
CA GLY A 79 -2.44 11.06 8.57
C GLY A 79 -2.13 9.84 9.45
N PRO A 80 -2.33 8.62 8.91
CA PRO A 80 -2.25 7.39 9.70
C PRO A 80 -0.80 7.07 10.13
N HIS A 81 -0.59 7.00 11.45
CA HIS A 81 0.66 6.58 12.07
C HIS A 81 0.55 5.16 12.61
N LEU A 82 1.42 4.25 12.15
CA LEU A 82 1.39 2.84 12.57
C LEU A 82 1.88 2.67 14.01
N GLU A 83 1.07 2.03 14.85
CA GLU A 83 1.37 1.84 16.27
C GLU A 83 1.86 0.43 16.57
N SER A 84 1.20 -0.60 16.02
CA SER A 84 1.59 -2.00 16.24
C SER A 84 1.34 -2.89 15.04
N ILE A 85 2.12 -3.98 14.96
CA ILE A 85 1.88 -5.11 14.06
C ILE A 85 1.99 -6.40 14.88
N ASN A 86 1.03 -7.29 14.72
CA ASN A 86 0.97 -8.61 15.38
C ASN A 86 1.20 -8.54 16.89
N GLY A 87 0.70 -7.49 17.53
CA GLY A 87 0.81 -7.26 18.98
C GLY A 87 2.12 -6.58 19.42
N LEU A 88 3.09 -6.38 18.53
CA LEU A 88 4.32 -5.67 18.83
C LEU A 88 4.15 -4.17 18.51
N ALA A 89 4.18 -3.35 19.56
CA ALA A 89 4.07 -1.89 19.45
C ALA A 89 5.44 -1.21 19.48
N GLY A 90 5.53 -0.05 18.82
CA GLY A 90 6.61 0.90 19.08
C GLY A 90 6.52 1.46 20.50
N LYS A 91 7.64 1.96 21.03
CA LYS A 91 7.73 2.54 22.36
C LYS A 91 8.57 3.81 22.34
N ASP A 92 7.91 4.94 22.56
CA ASP A 92 8.52 6.27 22.53
C ASP A 92 9.72 6.41 23.49
N ALA A 93 9.59 5.86 24.71
CA ALA A 93 10.65 5.91 25.71
C ALA A 93 11.91 5.13 25.29
N ASP A 94 11.75 4.13 24.42
CA ASP A 94 12.85 3.33 23.87
C ASP A 94 13.20 3.78 22.44
N GLN A 95 12.56 4.84 21.94
CA GLN A 95 12.69 5.40 20.60
C GLN A 95 12.50 4.36 19.48
N THR A 96 11.60 3.40 19.69
CA THR A 96 11.27 2.37 18.69
C THR A 96 9.96 2.69 17.98
N TYR A 97 9.96 2.55 16.66
CA TYR A 97 8.79 2.79 15.81
C TYR A 97 8.78 1.83 14.62
N TRP A 98 7.62 1.72 13.98
CA TRP A 98 7.49 0.99 12.72
C TRP A 98 7.87 1.88 11.54
N GLU A 99 8.94 1.56 10.83
CA GLU A 99 9.30 2.27 9.60
C GLU A 99 8.68 1.61 8.38
N LEU A 100 8.30 2.43 7.41
CA LEU A 100 7.80 2.01 6.11
C LEU A 100 8.94 2.11 5.08
N LEU A 101 9.21 1.04 4.33
CA LEU A 101 10.32 0.93 3.38
C LEU A 101 9.90 0.25 2.07
N VAL A 102 10.25 0.76 0.91
CA VAL A 102 9.89 0.13 -0.37
C VAL A 102 10.98 -0.77 -0.90
N MET A 103 10.66 -2.05 -1.11
CA MET A 103 11.47 -2.92 -1.95
C MET A 103 11.11 -2.72 -3.43
N LYS A 104 12.09 -2.28 -4.21
CA LYS A 104 12.00 -2.13 -5.66
C LYS A 104 12.19 -3.47 -6.37
N PRO A 105 11.80 -3.59 -7.65
CA PRO A 105 11.98 -4.82 -8.42
C PRO A 105 13.45 -5.28 -8.56
N ASP A 106 14.40 -4.36 -8.43
CA ASP A 106 15.84 -4.64 -8.41
C ASP A 106 16.36 -5.11 -7.04
N GLY A 107 15.47 -5.27 -6.06
CA GLY A 107 15.80 -5.65 -4.68
C GLY A 107 16.26 -4.50 -3.80
N ALA A 108 16.41 -3.28 -4.33
CA ALA A 108 16.81 -2.13 -3.53
C ALA A 108 15.70 -1.73 -2.56
N ILE A 109 16.08 -1.47 -1.31
CA ILE A 109 15.16 -1.00 -0.26
C ILE A 109 15.34 0.52 -0.13
N THR A 110 14.24 1.26 -0.19
CA THR A 110 14.23 2.72 -0.10
C THR A 110 13.22 3.23 0.91
N ARG A 111 13.55 4.29 1.65
CA ARG A 111 12.58 4.97 2.50
C ARG A 111 11.69 5.85 1.61
N PRO A 112 10.36 5.69 1.60
CA PRO A 112 9.48 6.58 0.87
C PRO A 112 9.39 7.94 1.59
N ASP A 113 9.31 9.02 0.81
CA ASP A 113 9.13 10.38 1.34
C ASP A 113 7.72 10.62 1.90
N VAL A 114 6.81 9.66 1.70
CA VAL A 114 5.42 9.66 2.20
C VAL A 114 5.11 8.30 2.84
N GLY A 115 4.23 8.27 3.83
CA GLY A 115 3.82 7.04 4.53
C GLY A 115 3.00 6.03 3.71
N GLU A 116 2.88 6.18 2.39
CA GLU A 116 1.80 5.52 1.64
C GLU A 116 2.17 4.81 0.33
N GLN A 117 3.45 4.61 -0.01
CA GLN A 117 3.79 3.80 -1.20
C GLN A 117 4.67 2.61 -0.87
N LYS A 118 4.15 1.42 -1.23
CA LYS A 118 4.68 0.04 -1.15
C LYS A 118 5.70 -0.19 -0.03
N SER A 119 5.29 -0.57 1.18
CA SER A 119 6.21 -0.63 2.31
C SER A 119 6.40 -2.04 2.90
N THR A 120 7.62 -2.59 2.82
CA THR A 120 8.30 -3.40 3.84
C THR A 120 8.34 -2.62 5.16
N LEU A 121 7.91 -3.25 6.25
CA LEU A 121 7.91 -2.65 7.58
C LEU A 121 9.17 -3.10 8.32
N VAL A 122 10.08 -2.17 8.63
CA VAL A 122 11.35 -2.46 9.34
C VAL A 122 11.48 -1.45 10.48
N PRO A 123 11.75 -1.81 11.73
CA PRO A 123 12.08 -0.81 12.74
C PRO A 123 13.50 -0.27 12.50
N ASN A 124 13.71 1.04 12.60
CA ASN A 124 15.04 1.66 12.62
C ASN A 124 15.09 2.81 13.62
N ILE A 125 16.27 3.11 14.16
CA ILE A 125 16.55 4.19 15.12
C ILE A 125 17.52 5.17 14.47
N LEU A 126 17.28 6.48 14.63
CA LEU A 126 18.27 7.52 14.40
C LEU A 126 19.28 7.51 15.56
N SER A 127 20.56 7.32 15.24
CA SER A 127 21.68 7.55 16.17
C SER A 127 22.09 9.01 16.18
#